data_AF-A0AAV6AJY5-F1
#
_entry.id   AF-A0AAV6AJY5-F1
#
_cell.length_a   1.000
_cell.length_b   1.000
_cell.length_c   1.000
_cell.angle_alpha   90.00
_cell.angle_beta   90.00
_cell.angle_gamma   90.00
#
_symmetry.space_group_name_H-M   'P 1'
#
loop_
_entity.id
_entity.type
_entity.pdbx_description
1 polymer ?
#
loop_
_entity_poly.entity_id
_entity_poly.type
_entity_poly.pdbx_seq_one_letter_code
_entity_poly.pdbx_strand_id
1 'polypeptide(L)'
;MGRVLAGLMMIAALLAAFTGAASAASRIKDIVHVEGVRENQLIGYGLVVGLQGTGDSLNNAPFTRQSLEAMLERLGVNVRD
;
A
#
# COMPACT_ATOMS: atom_id res chain seq x y z
N MET A 1 19.65 -1.59 -61.28
CA MET A 1 20.26 -1.94 -59.98
C MET A 1 20.01 -0.88 -58.89
N GLY A 2 20.43 0.38 -59.07
CA GLY A 2 20.41 1.40 -57.98
C GLY A 2 19.04 1.72 -57.36
N ARG A 3 17.95 1.72 -58.15
CA ARG A 3 16.59 2.00 -57.66
C ARG A 3 16.04 0.91 -56.73
N VAL A 4 16.44 -0.34 -56.97
CA VAL A 4 16.04 -1.49 -56.15
C VAL A 4 16.79 -1.48 -54.81
N LEU A 5 18.09 -1.15 -54.84
CA LEU A 5 18.89 -0.95 -53.63
C LEU A 5 18.35 0.19 -52.76
N ALA A 6 17.98 1.33 -53.37
CA ALA A 6 17.41 2.45 -52.64
C ALA A 6 16.06 2.09 -51.98
N GLY A 7 15.20 1.35 -52.67
CA GLY A 7 13.94 0.86 -52.10
C GLY A 7 14.15 -0.09 -50.92
N LEU A 8 15.11 -1.02 -51.03
CA LEU A 8 15.46 -1.94 -49.95
C LEU A 8 16.02 -1.20 -48.73
N MET A 9 16.88 -0.20 -48.93
CA MET A 9 17.40 0.63 -47.84
C MET A 9 16.31 1.44 -47.15
N MET A 10 15.34 1.96 -47.92
CA MET A 10 14.21 2.70 -47.35
C MET A 10 13.28 1.81 -46.52
N ILE A 11 13.03 0.58 -46.99
CA ILE A 11 12.25 -0.41 -46.23
C ILE A 11 12.99 -0.84 -44.96
N ALA A 12 14.30 -1.07 -45.03
CA ALA A 12 15.11 -1.39 -43.86
C ALA A 12 15.11 -0.26 -42.82
N ALA A 13 15.20 1.00 -43.26
CA ALA A 13 15.11 2.17 -42.38
C ALA A 13 13.72 2.30 -41.72
N LEU A 14 12.64 2.02 -42.47
CA LEU A 14 11.28 2.01 -41.93
C LEU A 14 11.07 0.89 -40.90
N LEU A 15 11.65 -0.29 -41.12
CA LEU A 15 11.59 -1.40 -40.17
C LEU A 15 12.38 -1.12 -38.89
N ALA A 16 13.55 -0.47 -39.01
CA ALA A 16 14.35 -0.05 -37.86
C ALA A 16 13.64 1.03 -37.02
N ALA A 17 12.85 1.90 -37.65
CA ALA A 17 12.05 2.90 -36.92
C ALA A 17 10.92 2.27 -36.06
N PHE A 18 10.57 1.00 -36.29
CA PHE A 18 9.55 0.28 -35.53
C PHE A 18 10.09 -0.50 -34.34
N THR A 19 11.40 -0.48 -34.08
CA THR A 19 11.98 -1.11 -32.89
C THR A 19 11.87 -0.17 -31.69
N GLY A 20 10.66 -0.08 -31.11
CA GLY A 20 10.46 0.59 -29.84
C GLY A 20 11.24 -0.12 -28.72
N ALA A 21 11.78 0.65 -27.77
CA ALA A 21 12.44 0.09 -26.59
C ALA A 21 11.46 -0.78 -25.80
N ALA A 22 11.79 -2.04 -25.57
CA ALA A 22 10.99 -2.92 -24.73
C ALA A 22 11.06 -2.42 -23.28
N SER A 23 9.96 -1.84 -22.79
CA SER A 23 9.84 -1.40 -21.41
C SER A 23 9.45 -2.59 -20.53
N ALA A 24 10.46 -3.28 -20.01
CA ALA A 24 10.28 -4.36 -19.03
C ALA A 24 10.37 -3.80 -17.61
N ALA A 25 9.37 -3.03 -17.18
CA ALA A 25 9.30 -2.45 -15.84
C ALA A 25 8.54 -3.35 -14.84
N SER A 26 8.74 -4.66 -14.90
CA SER A 26 8.20 -5.55 -13.87
C SER A 26 9.04 -5.41 -12.62
N ARG A 27 8.42 -5.00 -11.51
CA ARG A 27 9.15 -4.87 -10.24
C ARG A 27 9.33 -6.27 -9.66
N ILE A 28 10.49 -6.54 -9.08
CA ILE A 28 10.77 -7.82 -8.43
C ILE A 28 9.66 -8.19 -7.44
N LYS A 29 9.16 -7.23 -6.65
CA LYS A 29 8.05 -7.43 -5.69
C LYS A 29 6.71 -7.87 -6.31
N ASP A 30 6.52 -7.69 -7.62
CA ASP A 30 5.29 -8.06 -8.31
C ASP A 30 5.34 -9.51 -8.84
N ILE A 31 6.52 -10.15 -8.85
CA ILE A 31 6.76 -11.49 -9.40
C ILE A 31 7.32 -12.48 -8.37
N VAL A 32 7.51 -12.05 -7.13
CA VAL A 32 8.01 -12.90 -6.03
C VAL A 32 7.04 -12.91 -4.87
N HIS A 33 6.92 -14.06 -4.20
CA HIS A 33 6.26 -14.16 -2.90
C HIS A 33 7.32 -14.23 -1.80
N VAL A 34 7.14 -13.48 -0.73
CA VAL A 34 8.05 -13.53 0.44
C VAL A 34 7.66 -14.74 1.28
N GLU A 35 8.54 -15.73 1.36
CA GLU A 35 8.34 -16.90 2.23
C GLU A 35 8.41 -16.47 3.71
N GLY A 36 7.50 -16.98 4.53
CA GLY A 36 7.46 -16.67 5.96
C GLY A 36 6.82 -15.32 6.33
N VAL A 37 6.22 -14.60 5.38
CA VAL A 37 5.37 -13.45 5.70
C VAL A 37 4.13 -13.96 6.46
N ARG A 38 4.03 -13.57 7.73
CA ARG A 38 2.80 -13.73 8.52
C ARG A 38 2.02 -12.44 8.40
N GLU A 39 0.74 -12.54 8.11
CA GLU A 39 -0.16 -11.39 8.24
C GLU A 39 -0.19 -10.98 9.71
N ASN A 40 0.31 -9.77 9.99
CA ASN A 40 0.17 -9.16 11.31
C ASN A 40 -1.11 -8.36 11.30
N GLN A 41 -2.13 -8.88 11.98
CA GLN A 41 -3.40 -8.17 12.11
C GLN A 41 -3.18 -6.89 12.91
N LEU A 42 -3.28 -5.75 12.24
CA LEU A 42 -3.22 -4.45 12.88
C LEU A 42 -4.63 -4.12 13.41
N ILE A 43 -4.75 -4.06 14.73
CA ILE A 43 -5.98 -3.62 15.41
C ILE A 43 -5.63 -2.30 16.10
N GLY A 44 -6.36 -1.24 15.78
CA GLY A 44 -6.15 0.09 16.35
C GLY A 44 -7.47 0.73 16.78
N TYR A 45 -7.41 1.60 17.78
CA TYR A 45 -8.55 2.37 18.24
C TYR A 45 -8.39 3.82 17.77
N GLY A 46 -9.38 4.35 17.04
CA GLY A 46 -9.41 5.76 16.67
C GLY A 46 -10.00 6.57 17.81
N LEU A 47 -9.17 7.31 18.55
CA LEU A 47 -9.65 8.23 19.57
C LEU A 47 -9.93 9.60 18.94
N VAL A 48 -11.20 10.02 18.93
CA VAL A 48 -11.58 11.38 18.54
C VAL A 48 -11.79 12.20 19.81
N VAL A 49 -11.01 13.26 19.98
CA VAL A 49 -11.14 14.20 21.10
C VAL A 49 -11.88 15.46 20.63
N GLY A 50 -12.82 15.94 21.44
CA GLY A 50 -13.53 17.20 21.16
C GLY A 50 -12.64 18.43 21.37
N LEU A 51 -13.16 19.61 21.02
CA LEU A 51 -12.54 20.89 21.39
C LEU A 51 -12.37 20.98 22.92
N GLN A 52 -11.50 21.89 23.37
CA GLN A 52 -11.22 22.10 24.79
C GLN A 52 -12.51 22.30 25.58
N GLY A 53 -12.85 21.33 26.44
CA GLY A 53 -14.03 21.37 27.31
C GLY A 53 -15.35 20.93 26.67
N THR A 54 -15.40 20.56 25.39
CA THR A 54 -16.63 20.11 24.72
C THR A 54 -16.63 18.62 24.31
N GLY A 55 -15.51 17.92 24.54
CA GLY A 55 -15.44 16.47 24.37
C GLY A 55 -16.03 15.72 25.57
N ASP A 56 -16.29 14.43 25.37
CA ASP A 56 -16.71 13.58 26.47
C ASP A 56 -15.58 13.45 27.51
N SER A 57 -15.87 13.85 28.74
CA SER A 57 -14.96 13.56 29.85
C SER A 57 -15.04 12.08 30.21
N LEU A 58 -13.96 11.53 30.79
CA LEU A 58 -13.94 10.17 31.31
C LEU A 58 -15.06 9.90 32.35
N ASN A 59 -15.63 10.93 32.96
CA ASN A 59 -16.77 10.82 33.88
C ASN A 59 -18.13 10.76 33.16
N ASN A 60 -18.22 11.26 31.94
CA ASN A 60 -19.46 11.33 31.16
C ASN A 60 -19.54 10.28 30.02
N ALA A 61 -18.43 9.59 29.71
CA ALA A 61 -18.39 8.50 28.74
C ALA A 61 -17.87 7.18 29.36
N PRO A 62 -18.65 6.57 30.27
CA PRO A 62 -18.30 5.28 30.88
C PRO A 62 -18.09 4.18 29.83
N PHE A 63 -18.80 4.24 28.70
CA PHE A 63 -18.70 3.27 27.62
C PHE A 63 -17.35 3.33 26.88
N THR A 64 -16.79 4.53 26.69
CA THR A 64 -15.48 4.72 26.05
C THR A 64 -14.36 4.16 26.92
N ARG A 65 -14.41 4.38 28.24
CA ARG A 65 -13.46 3.79 29.19
C ARG A 65 -13.54 2.26 29.16
N GLN A 66 -14.73 1.70 29.30
CA GLN A 66 -14.93 0.25 29.39
C GLN A 66 -14.55 -0.47 28.09
N SER A 67 -14.78 0.16 26.93
CA SER A 67 -14.36 -0.41 25.63
C SER A 67 -12.84 -0.34 25.41
N LEU A 68 -12.16 0.70 25.89
CA LEU A 68 -10.70 0.77 25.88
C LEU A 68 -10.05 -0.25 26.83
N GLU A 69 -10.58 -0.38 28.05
CA GLU A 69 -10.13 -1.39 29.02
C GLU A 69 -10.27 -2.80 28.44
N ALA A 70 -11.42 -3.15 27.89
CA ALA A 70 -11.65 -4.47 27.28
C ALA A 70 -10.72 -4.74 26.07
N MET A 71 -10.37 -3.71 25.29
CA MET A 71 -9.41 -3.84 24.18
C MET A 71 -8.00 -4.10 24.72
N LEU A 72 -7.57 -3.32 25.71
CA LEU A 72 -6.24 -3.44 26.31
C LEU A 72 -6.07 -4.80 27.02
N GLU A 73 -7.09 -5.28 27.72
CA GLU A 73 -7.11 -6.62 28.33
C GLU A 73 -6.94 -7.72 27.27
N ARG A 74 -7.63 -7.62 26.12
CA ARG A 74 -7.47 -8.56 24.99
C ARG A 74 -6.07 -8.56 24.38
N LEU A 75 -5.35 -7.45 24.51
CA LEU A 75 -3.96 -7.32 24.10
C LEU A 75 -2.97 -7.72 25.20
N GLY A 76 -3.46 -8.21 26.35
CA GLY A 76 -2.63 -8.66 27.49
C GLY A 76 -2.12 -7.52 28.37
N VAL A 77 -2.63 -6.30 28.22
CA VAL A 77 -2.29 -5.15 29.06
C VAL A 77 -3.27 -5.09 30.23
N ASN A 78 -2.75 -5.10 31.46
CA ASN A 78 -3.58 -4.95 32.66
C ASN A 78 -3.76 -3.47 32.96
N VAL A 79 -5.02 -3.01 32.99
CA VAL A 79 -5.40 -1.59 33.15
C VAL A 79 -6.25 -1.37 34.40
N ARG A 80 -6.47 -2.42 35.20
CA ARG A 80 -7.28 -2.38 36.41
C ARG A 80 -6.37 -2.06 37.60
N ASP A 81 -6.35 -0.80 37.98
CA ASP A 81 -5.94 -0.34 39.31
C ASP A 81 -7.17 -0.04 40.18
#